data_AF-A0A380CB00-F1
#
_entry.id   AF-A0A380CB00-F1
#
_cell.length_a   1.000
_cell.length_b   1.000
_cell.length_c   1.000
_cell.angle_alpha   90.00
_cell.angle_beta   90.00
_cell.angle_gamma   90.00
#
_symmetry.space_group_name_H-M   'P 1'
#
loop_
_entity.id
_entity.type
_entity.pdbx_description
1 polymer ?
#
loop_
_entity_poly.entity_id
_entity_poly.type
_entity_poly.pdbx_seq_one_letter_code
_entity_poly.pdbx_strand_id
1 'polypeptide(L)'
;MRQTTDTILMIRPASFRKNEQTATNNYFQHAIPGWSDEHINASAQQEFDNFVSLLKQHEIRLIVVQDDGQYDTPDSIFPNNWISFHENGHIVLYPMFAENRRNERKIDIFAPLKDAGFSVTDSWDLTSSEAQHLFLEGTGSLILDRVNRKAYCSLSPRADSDLVHRFCLTMDYTPVLFESFQSVGELRKAIYHTNVMMAVGDHFAVLCADAIDNKLQRQLVIDSLHKDNKEIVFITEEQADKFAGNILQVHAVSGAPFVVMSSQAYDSLLPIQIDMLSQYGTLLKSHLRVIETCGGGSARCMMAEVFLPQQTRS
;
A
#
# COMPACT_ATOMS: atom_id res chain seq x y z
N MET A 1 -8.06 1.47 17.85
CA MET A 1 -6.92 2.03 17.11
C MET A 1 -7.40 3.10 16.16
N ARG A 2 -6.57 4.09 15.83
CA ARG A 2 -6.89 5.07 14.78
C ARG A 2 -6.84 4.40 13.41
N GLN A 3 -7.74 4.80 12.50
CA GLN A 3 -7.71 4.35 11.11
C GLN A 3 -6.63 5.07 10.30
N THR A 4 -6.45 6.37 10.57
CA THR A 4 -5.53 7.25 9.84
C THR A 4 -4.37 7.68 10.75
N THR A 5 -3.27 8.08 10.13
CA THR A 5 -2.10 8.65 10.80
C THR A 5 -1.71 9.96 10.13
N ASP A 6 -0.96 10.78 10.85
CA ASP A 6 -0.31 11.97 10.33
C ASP A 6 1.14 11.73 9.88
N THR A 7 1.66 10.51 10.06
CA THR A 7 3.07 10.20 9.83
C THR A 7 3.24 9.05 8.85
N ILE A 8 4.05 9.27 7.82
CA ILE A 8 4.34 8.31 6.77
C ILE A 8 5.85 8.08 6.66
N LEU A 9 6.25 6.82 6.61
CA LEU A 9 7.59 6.41 6.20
C LEU A 9 7.60 6.18 4.69
N MET A 10 8.58 6.77 4.00
CA MET A 10 8.78 6.63 2.56
C MET A 10 10.25 6.37 2.27
N ILE A 11 10.53 5.61 1.20
CA ILE A 11 11.89 5.29 0.78
C ILE A 11 12.13 5.90 -0.59
N ARG A 12 13.13 6.78 -0.68
CA ARG A 12 13.57 7.36 -1.94
C ARG A 12 14.47 6.33 -2.65
N PRO A 13 14.12 5.85 -3.86
CA PRO A 13 14.85 4.76 -4.49
C PRO A 13 16.22 5.18 -5.00
N ALA A 14 17.14 4.23 -5.15
CA ALA A 14 18.46 4.43 -5.77
C ALA A 14 18.55 3.87 -7.19
N SER A 15 17.80 2.82 -7.51
CA SER A 15 17.93 2.03 -8.75
C SER A 15 16.56 1.59 -9.31
N PHE A 16 15.55 2.47 -9.20
CA PHE A 16 14.19 2.19 -9.64
C PHE A 16 14.13 1.87 -11.13
N ARG A 17 13.54 0.72 -11.45
CA ARG A 17 13.29 0.22 -12.80
C ARG A 17 12.19 -0.83 -12.76
N LYS A 18 11.78 -1.36 -13.91
CA LYS A 18 10.89 -2.52 -13.96
C LYS A 18 11.62 -3.75 -13.38
N ASN A 19 11.20 -4.19 -12.20
CA ASN A 19 11.80 -5.35 -11.55
C ASN A 19 11.41 -6.65 -12.28
N GLU A 20 12.43 -7.41 -12.68
CA GLU A 20 12.33 -8.62 -13.47
C GLU A 20 11.69 -9.77 -12.68
N GLN A 21 11.89 -9.81 -11.35
CA GLN A 21 11.34 -10.85 -10.49
C GLN A 21 9.86 -10.64 -10.19
N THR A 22 9.43 -9.40 -10.02
CA THR A 22 8.03 -9.07 -9.73
C THR A 22 7.15 -9.02 -10.98
N ALA A 23 7.72 -8.69 -12.15
CA ALA A 23 7.02 -8.64 -13.43
C ALA A 23 6.41 -9.98 -13.87
N THR A 24 6.81 -11.10 -13.23
CA THR A 24 6.25 -12.43 -13.50
C THR A 24 4.78 -12.57 -13.09
N ASN A 25 4.36 -11.82 -12.07
CA ASN A 25 2.99 -11.87 -11.53
C ASN A 25 2.38 -10.50 -11.20
N ASN A 26 3.12 -9.40 -11.40
CA ASN A 26 2.58 -8.04 -11.40
C ASN A 26 2.32 -7.58 -12.85
N TYR A 27 1.09 -7.82 -13.32
CA TYR A 27 0.67 -7.47 -14.67
C TYR A 27 0.46 -5.96 -14.91
N PHE A 28 0.58 -5.12 -13.87
CA PHE A 28 0.56 -3.67 -13.98
C PHE A 28 1.92 -3.07 -14.38
N GLN A 29 3.00 -3.89 -14.41
CA GLN A 29 4.35 -3.45 -14.77
C GLN A 29 4.63 -3.49 -16.28
N HIS A 30 4.91 -2.33 -16.85
CA HIS A 30 5.28 -2.13 -18.24
C HIS A 30 6.66 -1.46 -18.37
N ALA A 31 7.33 -1.73 -19.49
CA ALA A 31 8.52 -0.98 -19.87
C ALA A 31 8.11 0.31 -20.58
N ILE A 32 8.92 1.37 -20.45
CA ILE A 32 8.76 2.59 -21.25
C ILE A 32 9.70 2.48 -22.45
N PRO A 33 9.18 2.32 -23.69
CA PRO A 33 10.03 2.12 -24.86
C PRO A 33 11.01 3.27 -25.07
N GLY A 34 12.28 2.93 -25.28
CA GLY A 34 13.34 3.89 -25.56
C GLY A 34 13.92 4.63 -24.34
N TRP A 35 13.47 4.30 -23.12
CA TRP A 35 14.07 4.85 -21.89
C TRP A 35 15.11 3.89 -21.32
N SER A 36 16.24 4.43 -20.83
CA SER A 36 17.22 3.65 -20.07
C SER A 36 16.82 3.57 -18.59
N ASP A 37 17.39 2.62 -17.86
CA ASP A 37 17.14 2.47 -16.42
C ASP A 37 17.57 3.71 -15.64
N GLU A 38 18.65 4.39 -16.05
CA GLU A 38 19.07 5.64 -15.43
C GLU A 38 18.04 6.75 -15.60
N HIS A 39 17.43 6.86 -16.80
CA HIS A 39 16.38 7.84 -17.07
C HIS A 39 15.08 7.50 -16.32
N ILE A 40 14.73 6.22 -16.24
CA ILE A 40 13.59 5.74 -15.44
C ILE A 40 13.79 6.10 -13.97
N ASN A 41 14.96 5.75 -13.40
CA ASN A 41 15.27 6.03 -12.00
C ASN A 41 15.29 7.53 -11.69
N ALA A 42 15.94 8.34 -12.53
CA ALA A 42 15.96 9.79 -12.36
C ALA A 42 14.56 10.41 -12.41
N SER A 43 13.71 9.92 -13.30
CA SER A 43 12.32 10.39 -13.42
C SER A 43 11.46 9.96 -12.24
N ALA A 44 11.60 8.70 -11.78
CA ALA A 44 10.90 8.20 -10.60
C ALA A 44 11.33 8.94 -9.32
N GLN A 45 12.62 9.26 -9.18
CA GLN A 45 13.10 10.11 -8.09
C GLN A 45 12.45 11.51 -8.14
N GLN A 46 12.31 12.11 -9.31
CA GLN A 46 11.62 13.40 -9.46
C GLN A 46 10.13 13.32 -9.09
N GLU A 47 9.43 12.27 -9.53
CA GLU A 47 8.02 12.03 -9.15
C GLU A 47 7.88 11.82 -7.64
N PHE A 48 8.78 11.04 -7.03
CA PHE A 48 8.85 10.83 -5.59
C PHE A 48 9.09 12.14 -4.82
N ASP A 49 10.08 12.94 -5.23
CA ASP A 49 10.44 14.19 -4.56
C ASP A 49 9.32 15.23 -4.65
N ASN A 50 8.59 15.26 -5.78
CA ASN A 50 7.39 16.07 -5.96
C ASN A 50 6.27 15.63 -5.01
N PHE A 51 6.06 14.32 -4.88
CA PHE A 51 5.04 13.78 -3.99
C PHE A 51 5.35 14.03 -2.51
N VAL A 52 6.60 13.82 -2.10
CA VAL A 52 7.10 14.20 -0.76
C VAL A 52 6.86 15.68 -0.48
N SER A 53 7.13 16.55 -1.46
CA SER A 53 6.91 17.99 -1.33
C SER A 53 5.43 18.34 -1.15
N LEU A 54 4.55 17.71 -1.94
CA LEU A 54 3.09 17.88 -1.84
C LEU A 54 2.56 17.49 -0.45
N LEU A 55 2.97 16.33 0.07
CA LEU A 55 2.52 15.85 1.38
C LEU A 55 3.02 16.77 2.51
N LYS A 56 4.27 17.23 2.45
CA LYS A 56 4.83 18.20 3.43
C LYS A 56 4.10 19.54 3.41
N GLN A 57 3.73 20.05 2.23
CA GLN A 57 2.96 21.29 2.10
C GLN A 57 1.60 21.21 2.79
N HIS A 58 1.04 20.01 2.95
CA HIS A 58 -0.21 19.75 3.65
C HIS A 58 0.00 19.25 5.08
N GLU A 59 1.15 19.56 5.69
CA GLU A 59 1.47 19.28 7.10
C GLU A 59 1.38 17.79 7.48
N ILE A 60 1.58 16.87 6.52
CA ILE A 60 1.76 15.44 6.79
C ILE A 60 3.22 15.21 7.15
N ARG A 61 3.48 14.54 8.28
CA ARG A 61 4.84 14.24 8.74
C ARG A 61 5.42 13.12 7.90
N LEU A 62 6.61 13.36 7.35
CA LEU A 62 7.32 12.37 6.55
C LEU A 62 8.64 12.00 7.17
N ILE A 63 8.88 10.69 7.25
CA ILE A 63 10.19 10.10 7.52
C ILE A 63 10.65 9.57 6.17
N VAL A 64 11.59 10.26 5.53
CA VAL A 64 12.12 9.88 4.22
C VAL A 64 13.49 9.26 4.42
N VAL A 65 13.66 8.02 3.97
CA VAL A 65 14.93 7.28 4.00
C VAL A 65 15.45 7.14 2.57
N GLN A 66 16.75 7.38 2.37
CA GLN A 66 17.38 7.18 1.07
C GLN A 66 17.89 5.73 0.98
N ASP A 67 17.45 5.01 -0.04
CA ASP A 67 18.10 3.75 -0.45
C ASP A 67 19.52 4.09 -0.95
N ASP A 68 20.53 3.37 -0.49
CA ASP A 68 21.92 3.62 -0.87
C ASP A 68 22.37 2.84 -2.12
N GLY A 69 21.47 1.98 -2.66
CA GLY A 69 21.71 1.20 -3.86
C GLY A 69 22.60 -0.03 -3.67
N GLN A 70 22.98 -0.37 -2.43
CA GLN A 70 23.91 -1.49 -2.18
C GLN A 70 23.33 -2.87 -2.51
N TYR A 71 22.00 -3.01 -2.51
CA TYR A 71 21.35 -4.31 -2.54
C TYR A 71 20.55 -4.62 -3.81
N ASP A 72 20.63 -3.76 -4.82
CA ASP A 72 19.86 -3.87 -6.07
C ASP A 72 18.37 -4.16 -5.83
N THR A 73 17.69 -3.17 -5.22
CA THR A 73 16.29 -3.24 -4.81
C THR A 73 15.45 -2.24 -5.62
N PRO A 74 15.00 -2.60 -6.84
CA PRO A 74 14.29 -1.65 -7.71
C PRO A 74 12.96 -1.17 -7.12
N ASP A 75 12.32 -2.02 -6.31
CA ASP A 75 11.01 -1.78 -5.70
C ASP A 75 11.12 -1.22 -4.27
N SER A 76 12.32 -0.79 -3.83
CA SER A 76 12.53 -0.23 -2.47
C SER A 76 11.62 0.96 -2.13
N ILE A 77 11.15 1.67 -3.17
CA ILE A 77 10.17 2.75 -3.07
C ILE A 77 8.84 2.34 -2.45
N PHE A 78 8.53 1.04 -2.34
CA PHE A 78 7.27 0.51 -1.81
C PHE A 78 7.43 -0.16 -0.42
N PRO A 79 7.74 0.61 0.64
CA PRO A 79 8.00 0.05 1.97
C PRO A 79 6.79 -0.66 2.59
N ASN A 80 5.58 -0.30 2.15
CA ASN A 80 4.33 -0.83 2.70
C ASN A 80 4.18 -2.35 2.49
N ASN A 81 4.97 -2.94 1.58
CA ASN A 81 4.91 -4.38 1.30
C ASN A 81 5.72 -5.22 2.28
N TRP A 82 6.78 -4.68 2.88
CA TRP A 82 7.67 -5.46 3.75
C TRP A 82 7.63 -5.06 5.22
N ILE A 83 7.04 -3.89 5.56
CA ILE A 83 6.85 -3.47 6.95
C ILE A 83 5.50 -2.80 7.22
N SER A 84 5.01 -2.95 8.46
CA SER A 84 3.91 -2.16 9.00
C SER A 84 4.17 -1.77 10.46
N PHE A 85 3.57 -0.65 10.87
CA PHE A 85 3.71 -0.06 12.20
C PHE A 85 2.36 -0.01 12.91
N HIS A 86 2.33 -0.29 14.21
CA HIS A 86 1.08 -0.43 14.98
C HIS A 86 1.09 0.37 16.30
N GLU A 87 -0.10 0.76 16.77
CA GLU A 87 -0.25 1.67 17.93
C GLU A 87 0.24 1.09 19.26
N ASN A 88 0.32 -0.23 19.38
CA ASN A 88 0.90 -0.91 20.53
C ASN A 88 2.45 -0.88 20.54
N GLY A 89 3.06 -0.20 19.57
CA GLY A 89 4.51 -0.12 19.40
C GLY A 89 5.12 -1.31 18.66
N HIS A 90 4.31 -2.25 18.18
CA HIS A 90 4.81 -3.37 17.39
C HIS A 90 5.10 -2.95 15.96
N ILE A 91 6.17 -3.52 15.42
CA ILE A 91 6.39 -3.59 13.97
C ILE A 91 6.16 -5.02 13.49
N VAL A 92 5.74 -5.16 12.23
CA VAL A 92 5.65 -6.47 11.57
C VAL A 92 6.53 -6.45 10.32
N LEU A 93 7.46 -7.39 10.23
CA LEU A 93 8.27 -7.64 9.03
C LEU A 93 7.67 -8.80 8.25
N TYR A 94 7.48 -8.58 6.95
CA TYR A 94 6.69 -9.46 6.10
C TYR A 94 7.55 -10.30 5.13
N PRO A 95 7.14 -11.56 4.85
CA PRO A 95 7.79 -12.40 3.86
C PRO A 95 7.42 -11.95 2.44
N MET A 96 8.44 -11.79 1.60
CA MET A 96 8.31 -11.26 0.23
C MET A 96 8.48 -12.37 -0.81
N PHE A 97 7.61 -12.37 -1.83
CA PHE A 97 7.62 -13.37 -2.89
C PHE A 97 8.93 -13.29 -3.69
N ALA A 98 9.21 -12.12 -4.25
CA ALA A 98 10.43 -11.86 -5.02
C ALA A 98 11.66 -11.79 -4.11
N GLU A 99 12.73 -12.48 -4.49
CA GLU A 99 13.94 -12.61 -3.68
C GLU A 99 14.69 -11.29 -3.54
N ASN A 100 14.78 -10.49 -4.60
CA ASN A 100 15.47 -9.19 -4.53
C ASN A 100 14.75 -8.23 -3.57
N ARG A 101 13.42 -8.30 -3.48
CA ARG A 101 12.62 -7.51 -2.54
C ARG A 101 12.88 -7.84 -1.08
N ARG A 102 13.36 -9.04 -0.76
CA ARG A 102 13.75 -9.42 0.61
C ARG A 102 14.91 -8.59 1.14
N ASN A 103 15.75 -8.08 0.25
CA ASN A 103 16.87 -7.22 0.62
C ASN A 103 16.43 -5.80 0.99
N GLU A 104 15.20 -5.37 0.66
CA GLU A 104 14.67 -4.04 1.02
C GLU A 104 14.67 -3.82 2.55
N ARG A 105 14.53 -4.92 3.32
CA ARG A 105 14.59 -4.92 4.79
C ARG A 105 15.96 -4.53 5.37
N LYS A 106 17.01 -4.49 4.53
CA LYS A 106 18.37 -4.09 4.94
C LYS A 106 18.55 -2.57 4.96
N ILE A 107 17.62 -1.81 4.39
CA ILE A 107 17.60 -0.35 4.47
C ILE A 107 17.30 0.04 5.92
N ASP A 108 18.19 0.80 6.57
CA ASP A 108 17.99 1.21 7.96
C ASP A 108 16.91 2.30 8.07
N ILE A 109 15.74 1.87 8.53
CA ILE A 109 14.60 2.74 8.84
C ILE A 109 14.49 3.04 10.34
N PHE A 110 15.20 2.30 11.19
CA PHE A 110 15.01 2.34 12.64
C PHE A 110 15.69 3.56 13.26
N ALA A 111 16.88 3.92 12.77
CA ALA A 111 17.52 5.16 13.19
C ALA A 111 16.66 6.39 12.84
N PRO A 112 16.18 6.58 11.59
CA PRO A 112 15.25 7.65 11.24
C PRO A 112 13.95 7.67 12.06
N LEU A 113 13.35 6.51 12.35
CA LEU A 113 12.14 6.42 13.19
C LEU A 113 12.42 6.89 14.62
N LYS A 114 13.53 6.46 15.20
CA LYS A 114 13.97 6.86 16.54
C LYS A 114 14.26 8.36 16.62
N ASP A 115 14.96 8.90 15.62
CA ASP A 115 15.28 10.33 15.54
C ASP A 115 14.00 11.19 15.39
N ALA A 116 12.99 10.68 14.71
CA ALA A 116 11.64 11.26 14.63
C ALA A 116 10.82 11.10 15.94
N GLY A 117 11.40 10.47 16.97
CA GLY A 117 10.80 10.35 18.30
C GLY A 117 9.84 9.18 18.45
N PHE A 118 9.85 8.19 17.55
CA PHE A 118 9.01 7.00 17.65
C PHE A 118 9.70 5.89 18.43
N SER A 119 8.90 5.12 19.17
CA SER A 119 9.36 3.94 19.89
C SER A 119 8.82 2.67 19.28
N VAL A 120 9.74 1.73 19.02
CA VAL A 120 9.41 0.33 18.76
C VAL A 120 9.52 -0.43 20.07
N THR A 121 8.45 -1.11 20.47
CA THR A 121 8.41 -1.92 21.71
C THR A 121 8.76 -3.37 21.44
N ASP A 122 8.31 -3.89 20.30
CA ASP A 122 8.55 -5.27 19.88
C ASP A 122 8.54 -5.39 18.35
N SER A 123 9.17 -6.45 17.84
CA SER A 123 9.18 -6.77 16.42
C SER A 123 8.65 -8.18 16.18
N TRP A 124 7.67 -8.27 15.30
CA TRP A 124 7.17 -9.55 14.83
C TRP A 124 7.68 -9.85 13.43
N ASP A 125 8.55 -10.86 13.35
CA ASP A 125 9.18 -11.25 12.10
C ASP A 125 8.51 -12.49 11.49
N LEU A 126 7.84 -12.31 10.36
CA LEU A 126 7.20 -13.38 9.58
C LEU A 126 8.09 -13.90 8.43
N THR A 127 9.28 -13.33 8.24
CA THR A 127 10.15 -13.60 7.07
C THR A 127 10.65 -15.03 6.98
N SER A 128 10.74 -15.74 8.11
CA SER A 128 11.10 -17.17 8.14
C SER A 128 10.17 -18.07 7.31
N SER A 129 8.94 -17.61 7.01
CA SER A 129 7.97 -18.31 6.18
C SER A 129 8.40 -18.40 4.70
N GLU A 130 9.32 -17.53 4.26
CA GLU A 130 9.89 -17.54 2.90
C GLU A 130 10.56 -18.89 2.58
N ALA A 131 11.14 -19.57 3.59
CA ALA A 131 11.76 -20.89 3.43
C ALA A 131 10.76 -22.01 3.09
N GLN A 132 9.46 -21.75 3.30
CA GLN A 132 8.36 -22.66 2.98
C GLN A 132 7.55 -22.18 1.76
N HIS A 133 8.05 -21.17 1.05
CA HIS A 133 7.33 -20.51 -0.06
C HIS A 133 5.97 -19.93 0.32
N LEU A 134 5.82 -19.48 1.58
CA LEU A 134 4.64 -18.78 2.06
C LEU A 134 4.94 -17.28 2.16
N PHE A 135 4.05 -16.45 1.60
CA PHE A 135 4.28 -15.01 1.45
C PHE A 135 3.09 -14.18 1.90
N LEU A 136 3.35 -12.96 2.36
CA LEU A 136 2.32 -12.02 2.81
C LEU A 136 2.88 -10.61 2.68
N GLU A 137 2.73 -9.96 1.54
CA GLU A 137 3.37 -8.67 1.24
C GLU A 137 2.66 -7.47 1.90
N GLY A 138 2.68 -7.44 3.24
CA GLY A 138 2.37 -6.29 4.08
C GLY A 138 1.02 -5.66 3.82
N THR A 139 0.94 -4.32 3.94
CA THR A 139 -0.29 -3.57 3.67
C THR A 139 -0.57 -3.40 2.17
N GLY A 140 0.28 -3.97 1.31
CA GLY A 140 -0.07 -4.24 -0.09
C GLY A 140 -1.16 -5.31 -0.17
N SER A 141 -0.98 -6.40 0.59
CA SER A 141 -1.90 -7.54 0.63
C SER A 141 -2.97 -7.41 1.72
N LEU A 142 -2.68 -6.75 2.83
CA LEU A 142 -3.55 -6.62 4.00
C LEU A 142 -4.15 -5.21 4.11
N ILE A 143 -5.43 -5.06 3.72
CA ILE A 143 -6.15 -3.80 3.96
C ILE A 143 -6.76 -3.84 5.36
N LEU A 144 -6.17 -3.06 6.26
CA LEU A 144 -6.55 -3.04 7.66
C LEU A 144 -7.65 -2.00 7.92
N ASP A 145 -8.83 -2.46 8.30
CA ASP A 145 -9.79 -1.66 9.05
C ASP A 145 -9.42 -1.74 10.53
N ARG A 146 -8.62 -0.76 10.97
CA ARG A 146 -8.02 -0.71 12.30
C ARG A 146 -9.05 -0.40 13.38
N VAL A 147 -10.11 0.34 13.04
CA VAL A 147 -11.20 0.68 13.96
C VAL A 147 -12.07 -0.55 14.22
N ASN A 148 -12.48 -1.25 13.16
CA ASN A 148 -13.35 -2.42 13.26
C ASN A 148 -12.61 -3.74 13.44
N ARG A 149 -11.27 -3.70 13.50
CA ARG A 149 -10.40 -4.86 13.67
C ARG A 149 -10.64 -5.92 12.61
N LYS A 150 -10.73 -5.51 11.34
CA LYS A 150 -10.83 -6.43 10.18
C LYS A 150 -9.64 -6.29 9.24
N ALA A 151 -9.18 -7.41 8.70
CA ALA A 151 -8.14 -7.45 7.69
C ALA A 151 -8.72 -8.04 6.41
N TYR A 152 -8.90 -7.20 5.39
CA TYR A 152 -9.36 -7.62 4.08
C TYR A 152 -8.15 -8.04 3.25
N CYS A 153 -8.21 -9.23 2.67
CA CYS A 153 -7.10 -9.77 1.91
C CYS A 153 -7.61 -10.60 0.73
N SER A 154 -7.25 -10.18 -0.48
CA SER A 154 -7.32 -11.03 -1.65
C SER A 154 -6.14 -12.00 -1.62
N LEU A 155 -6.42 -13.29 -1.66
CA LEU A 155 -5.40 -14.32 -1.79
C LEU A 155 -4.75 -14.22 -3.18
N SER A 156 -3.43 -14.43 -3.20
CA SER A 156 -2.61 -14.35 -4.40
C SER A 156 -1.29 -15.08 -4.15
N PRO A 157 -0.40 -15.24 -5.15
CA PRO A 157 0.95 -15.74 -4.92
C PRO A 157 1.77 -14.96 -3.88
N ARG A 158 1.32 -13.75 -3.50
CA ARG A 158 1.96 -12.85 -2.53
C ARG A 158 1.20 -12.73 -1.20
N ALA A 159 0.10 -13.48 -1.05
CA ALA A 159 -0.76 -13.42 0.11
C ALA A 159 -1.34 -14.82 0.43
N ASP A 160 -0.66 -15.52 1.34
CA ASP A 160 -1.02 -16.84 1.82
C ASP A 160 -2.04 -16.78 2.98
N SER A 161 -3.06 -17.65 2.93
CA SER A 161 -4.15 -17.64 3.91
C SER A 161 -3.69 -17.97 5.33
N ASP A 162 -2.74 -18.89 5.51
CA ASP A 162 -2.27 -19.30 6.82
C ASP A 162 -1.50 -18.15 7.49
N LEU A 163 -0.72 -17.40 6.72
CA LEU A 163 -0.05 -16.21 7.20
C LEU A 163 -1.04 -15.09 7.54
N VAL A 164 -2.10 -14.90 6.75
CA VAL A 164 -3.16 -13.93 7.10
C VAL A 164 -3.87 -14.34 8.39
N HIS A 165 -4.24 -15.61 8.55
CA HIS A 165 -4.84 -16.11 9.78
C HIS A 165 -3.91 -15.92 10.99
N ARG A 166 -2.62 -16.22 10.83
CA ARG A 166 -1.63 -15.98 11.87
C ARG A 166 -1.53 -14.48 12.21
N PHE A 167 -1.47 -13.61 11.20
CA PHE A 167 -1.48 -12.15 11.39
C PHE A 167 -2.69 -11.71 12.21
N CYS A 168 -3.87 -12.15 11.80
CA CYS A 168 -5.13 -11.85 12.44
C CYS A 168 -5.19 -12.33 13.90
N LEU A 169 -4.72 -13.54 14.19
CA LEU A 169 -4.68 -14.07 15.55
C LEU A 169 -3.74 -13.27 16.46
N THR A 170 -2.52 -12.96 15.99
CA THR A 170 -1.53 -12.23 16.80
C THR A 170 -1.91 -10.77 17.00
N MET A 171 -2.41 -10.12 15.95
CA MET A 171 -2.71 -8.69 15.94
C MET A 171 -4.17 -8.39 16.32
N ASP A 172 -4.96 -9.42 16.68
CA ASP A 172 -6.37 -9.35 17.07
C ASP A 172 -7.24 -8.66 16.00
N TYR A 173 -7.17 -9.19 14.77
CA TYR A 173 -8.03 -8.85 13.65
C TYR A 173 -8.91 -10.04 13.25
N THR A 174 -10.07 -9.75 12.66
CA THR A 174 -10.90 -10.74 11.96
C THR A 174 -10.53 -10.75 10.48
N PRO A 175 -10.16 -11.91 9.89
CA PRO A 175 -9.83 -11.99 8.48
C PRO A 175 -11.09 -11.96 7.61
N VAL A 176 -11.05 -11.21 6.50
CA VAL A 176 -12.02 -11.26 5.40
C VAL A 176 -11.25 -11.65 4.15
N LEU A 177 -11.22 -12.96 3.88
CA LEU A 177 -10.48 -13.55 2.76
C LEU A 177 -11.36 -13.70 1.53
N PHE A 178 -10.80 -13.39 0.37
CA PHE A 178 -11.44 -13.56 -0.94
C PHE A 178 -10.37 -13.75 -2.02
N GLU A 179 -10.79 -13.97 -3.26
CA GLU A 179 -9.90 -13.98 -4.42
C GLU A 179 -10.34 -12.88 -5.39
N SER A 180 -9.37 -12.21 -6.00
CA SER A 180 -9.62 -11.17 -7.00
C SER A 180 -8.77 -11.35 -8.24
N PHE A 181 -9.35 -11.00 -9.38
CA PHE A 181 -8.79 -11.23 -10.70
C PHE A 181 -8.88 -9.97 -11.57
N GLN A 182 -8.00 -9.90 -12.55
CA GLN A 182 -7.91 -8.87 -13.58
C GLN A 182 -7.84 -9.53 -14.95
N SER A 183 -8.21 -8.79 -15.98
CA SER A 183 -8.19 -9.26 -17.36
C SER A 183 -6.82 -8.99 -18.01
N VAL A 184 -6.09 -10.04 -18.36
CA VAL A 184 -4.82 -9.96 -19.10
C VAL A 184 -5.01 -10.63 -20.46
N GLY A 185 -5.34 -9.82 -21.47
CA GLY A 185 -5.88 -10.34 -22.73
C GLY A 185 -7.23 -11.01 -22.49
N GLU A 186 -7.37 -12.26 -22.92
CA GLU A 186 -8.59 -13.06 -22.71
C GLU A 186 -8.56 -13.89 -21.40
N LEU A 187 -7.50 -13.78 -20.61
CA LEU A 187 -7.31 -14.60 -19.40
C LEU A 187 -7.60 -13.79 -18.12
N ARG A 188 -8.29 -14.42 -17.17
CA ARG A 188 -8.37 -13.92 -15.78
C ARG A 188 -7.11 -14.32 -15.03
N LYS A 189 -6.40 -13.34 -14.49
CA LYS A 189 -5.18 -13.51 -13.69
C LYS A 189 -5.39 -12.89 -12.32
N ALA A 190 -4.78 -13.46 -11.29
CA ALA A 190 -4.89 -12.91 -9.95
C ALA A 190 -4.40 -11.45 -9.90
N ILE A 191 -5.11 -10.60 -9.16
CA ILE A 191 -4.56 -9.31 -8.74
C ILE A 191 -3.54 -9.60 -7.64
N TYR A 192 -2.32 -9.11 -7.82
CA TYR A 192 -1.20 -9.50 -6.97
C TYR A 192 -1.34 -8.94 -5.54
N HIS A 193 -1.89 -7.72 -5.39
CA HIS A 193 -2.11 -7.03 -4.12
C HIS A 193 -3.52 -6.47 -4.00
N THR A 194 -4.14 -6.69 -2.83
CA THR A 194 -5.46 -6.17 -2.48
C THR A 194 -5.55 -4.65 -2.60
N ASN A 195 -4.46 -3.92 -2.30
CA ASN A 195 -4.45 -2.45 -2.33
C ASN A 195 -4.53 -1.82 -3.72
N VAL A 196 -4.49 -2.62 -4.79
CA VAL A 196 -4.72 -2.12 -6.16
C VAL A 196 -6.22 -1.93 -6.42
N MET A 197 -7.04 -2.80 -5.82
CA MET A 197 -8.48 -2.87 -6.07
C MET A 197 -9.34 -2.40 -4.89
N MET A 198 -8.74 -2.19 -3.71
CA MET A 198 -9.44 -1.87 -2.46
C MET A 198 -8.66 -0.92 -1.56
N ALA A 199 -9.38 0.03 -0.95
CA ALA A 199 -8.89 0.85 0.16
C ALA A 199 -9.96 0.97 1.25
N VAL A 200 -9.54 1.20 2.51
CA VAL A 200 -10.44 1.46 3.64
C VAL A 200 -9.97 2.72 4.37
N GLY A 201 -10.85 3.72 4.39
CA GLY A 201 -10.76 4.91 5.25
C GLY A 201 -11.54 4.75 6.54
N ASP A 202 -11.69 5.83 7.30
CA ASP A 202 -12.41 5.90 8.56
C ASP A 202 -13.91 5.61 8.39
N HIS A 203 -14.52 6.16 7.34
CA HIS A 203 -15.95 6.06 7.06
C HIS A 203 -16.28 5.61 5.62
N PHE A 204 -15.27 5.44 4.77
CA PHE A 204 -15.46 4.96 3.40
C PHE A 204 -14.59 3.75 3.08
N ALA A 205 -14.94 3.08 1.99
CA ALA A 205 -14.08 2.12 1.32
C ALA A 205 -14.14 2.31 -0.20
N VAL A 206 -13.03 2.06 -0.88
CA VAL A 206 -13.02 1.90 -2.34
C VAL A 206 -12.98 0.41 -2.63
N LEU A 207 -13.79 -0.05 -3.59
CA LEU A 207 -13.86 -1.47 -3.92
C LEU A 207 -14.13 -1.70 -5.42
N CYS A 208 -13.22 -2.39 -6.10
CA CYS A 208 -13.51 -3.02 -7.38
C CYS A 208 -14.24 -4.35 -7.16
N ALA A 209 -15.56 -4.29 -6.96
CA ALA A 209 -16.34 -5.50 -6.69
C ALA A 209 -16.32 -6.48 -7.87
N ASP A 210 -16.17 -5.98 -9.09
CA ASP A 210 -16.14 -6.80 -10.31
C ASP A 210 -14.91 -7.68 -10.42
N ALA A 211 -13.79 -7.29 -9.80
CA ALA A 211 -12.60 -8.13 -9.70
C ALA A 211 -12.82 -9.41 -8.87
N ILE A 212 -13.85 -9.47 -8.02
CA ILE A 212 -14.16 -10.63 -7.19
C ILE A 212 -15.16 -11.52 -7.94
N ASP A 213 -14.66 -12.43 -8.78
CA ASP A 213 -15.48 -13.27 -9.67
C ASP A 213 -16.47 -14.16 -8.88
N ASN A 214 -16.07 -14.64 -7.70
CA ASN A 214 -16.94 -15.42 -6.83
C ASN A 214 -17.99 -14.53 -6.15
N LYS A 215 -19.26 -14.70 -6.54
CA LYS A 215 -20.38 -13.88 -6.02
C LYS A 215 -20.57 -13.95 -4.50
N LEU A 216 -20.29 -15.09 -3.86
CA LEU A 216 -20.42 -15.25 -2.42
C LEU A 216 -19.31 -14.48 -1.68
N GLN A 217 -18.07 -14.56 -2.18
CA GLN A 217 -16.96 -13.78 -1.63
C GLN A 217 -17.16 -12.28 -1.86
N ARG A 218 -17.67 -11.88 -3.04
CA ARG A 218 -18.00 -10.49 -3.36
C ARG A 218 -19.03 -9.94 -2.36
N GLN A 219 -20.11 -10.69 -2.13
CA GLN A 219 -21.15 -10.30 -1.18
C GLN A 219 -20.61 -10.26 0.25
N LEU A 220 -19.75 -11.22 0.65
CA LEU A 220 -19.08 -11.22 1.95
C LEU A 220 -18.30 -9.92 2.21
N VAL A 221 -17.52 -9.45 1.23
CA VAL A 221 -16.74 -8.21 1.37
C VAL A 221 -17.67 -7.00 1.49
N ILE A 222 -18.67 -6.89 0.62
CA ILE A 222 -19.65 -5.79 0.62
C ILE A 222 -20.42 -5.75 1.95
N ASP A 223 -20.96 -6.89 2.39
CA ASP A 223 -21.71 -6.99 3.65
C ASP A 223 -20.84 -6.66 4.85
N SER A 224 -19.57 -7.09 4.84
CA SER A 224 -18.63 -6.77 5.91
C SER A 224 -18.38 -5.27 6.02
N LEU A 225 -18.22 -4.56 4.89
CA LEU A 225 -18.03 -3.11 4.85
C LEU A 225 -19.29 -2.36 5.29
N HIS A 226 -20.47 -2.75 4.77
CA HIS A 226 -21.74 -2.15 5.15
C HIS A 226 -22.08 -2.36 6.64
N LYS A 227 -21.78 -3.54 7.20
CA LYS A 227 -21.98 -3.84 8.62
C LYS A 227 -21.21 -2.86 9.52
N ASP A 228 -20.09 -2.35 9.03
CA ASP A 228 -19.24 -1.39 9.73
C ASP A 228 -19.53 0.07 9.32
N ASN A 229 -20.67 0.31 8.64
CA ASN A 229 -21.14 1.61 8.16
C ASN A 229 -20.13 2.31 7.24
N LYS A 230 -19.38 1.57 6.42
CA LYS A 230 -18.53 2.15 5.39
C LYS A 230 -19.37 2.52 4.17
N GLU A 231 -19.26 3.75 3.70
CA GLU A 231 -19.75 4.13 2.37
C GLU A 231 -18.82 3.54 1.30
N ILE A 232 -19.36 2.72 0.40
CA ILE A 232 -18.57 2.05 -0.63
C ILE A 232 -18.57 2.87 -1.91
N VAL A 233 -17.40 3.37 -2.28
CA VAL A 233 -17.11 3.92 -3.61
C VAL A 233 -16.72 2.75 -4.52
N PHE A 234 -17.68 2.25 -5.29
CA PHE A 234 -17.41 1.20 -6.27
C PHE A 234 -16.59 1.75 -7.43
N ILE A 235 -15.52 1.04 -7.81
CA ILE A 235 -14.70 1.36 -8.99
C ILE A 235 -14.76 0.20 -10.01
N THR A 236 -14.59 0.53 -11.28
CA THR A 236 -14.51 -0.48 -12.36
C THR A 236 -13.13 -1.15 -12.41
N GLU A 237 -13.00 -2.26 -13.14
CA GLU A 237 -11.67 -2.86 -13.40
C GLU A 237 -10.76 -1.87 -14.13
N GLU A 238 -11.29 -1.10 -15.10
CA GLU A 238 -10.53 -0.06 -15.80
C GLU A 238 -9.99 1.01 -14.83
N GLN A 239 -10.79 1.42 -13.84
CA GLN A 239 -10.35 2.36 -12.81
C GLN A 239 -9.31 1.72 -11.87
N ALA A 240 -9.45 0.45 -11.53
CA ALA A 240 -8.44 -0.29 -10.77
C ALA A 240 -7.10 -0.39 -11.54
N ASP A 241 -7.15 -0.59 -12.86
CA ASP A 241 -5.99 -0.54 -13.77
C ASP A 241 -5.34 0.85 -13.85
N LYS A 242 -6.07 1.88 -13.45
CA LYS A 242 -5.59 3.26 -13.24
C LYS A 242 -5.28 3.57 -11.77
N PHE A 243 -5.12 2.53 -10.94
CA PHE A 243 -4.80 2.61 -9.52
C PHE A 243 -5.83 3.38 -8.67
N ALA A 244 -7.10 3.45 -9.08
CA ALA A 244 -8.16 4.10 -8.30
C ALA A 244 -8.42 3.43 -6.93
N GLY A 245 -8.05 2.16 -6.75
CA GLY A 245 -8.06 1.48 -5.46
C GLY A 245 -6.83 1.76 -4.59
N ASN A 246 -5.73 2.26 -5.19
CA ASN A 246 -4.44 2.48 -4.53
C ASN A 246 -4.36 3.84 -3.84
N ILE A 247 -5.34 4.10 -2.98
CA ILE A 247 -5.48 5.37 -2.25
C ILE A 247 -5.28 5.16 -0.75
N LEU A 248 -4.97 6.25 -0.06
CA LEU A 248 -4.79 6.25 1.40
C LEU A 248 -5.45 7.46 2.04
N GLN A 249 -6.21 7.25 3.10
CA GLN A 249 -6.65 8.34 3.95
C GLN A 249 -5.62 8.61 5.05
N VAL A 250 -5.23 9.87 5.20
CA VAL A 250 -4.28 10.38 6.21
C VAL A 250 -4.83 11.66 6.81
N HIS A 251 -4.18 12.21 7.83
CA HIS A 251 -4.49 13.55 8.33
C HIS A 251 -3.22 14.40 8.48
N ALA A 252 -3.35 15.72 8.42
CA ALA A 252 -2.27 16.61 8.83
C ALA A 252 -2.01 16.53 10.34
N VAL A 253 -0.87 17.04 10.80
CA VAL A 253 -0.64 17.31 12.23
C VAL A 253 -1.74 18.17 12.86
N SER A 254 -2.32 19.09 12.08
CA SER A 254 -3.46 19.92 12.49
C SER A 254 -4.80 19.16 12.60
N GLY A 255 -4.84 17.90 12.15
CA GLY A 255 -6.03 17.04 12.14
C GLY A 255 -6.85 17.14 10.85
N ALA A 256 -6.49 18.00 9.89
CA ALA A 256 -7.19 18.11 8.62
C ALA A 256 -7.11 16.78 7.83
N PRO A 257 -8.25 16.21 7.38
CA PRO A 257 -8.24 14.93 6.67
C PRO A 257 -7.90 15.08 5.20
N PHE A 258 -7.16 14.11 4.67
CA PHE A 258 -6.77 14.02 3.26
C PHE A 258 -6.99 12.61 2.71
N VAL A 259 -7.35 12.54 1.44
CA VAL A 259 -7.35 11.29 0.67
C VAL A 259 -6.31 11.42 -0.43
N VAL A 260 -5.27 10.60 -0.35
CA VAL A 260 -4.07 10.68 -1.19
C VAL A 260 -4.15 9.64 -2.29
N MET A 261 -3.91 10.06 -3.53
CA MET A 261 -3.96 9.22 -4.73
C MET A 261 -2.99 9.73 -5.81
N SER A 262 -2.83 9.00 -6.91
CA SER A 262 -2.15 9.54 -8.09
C SER A 262 -3.08 10.41 -8.92
N SER A 263 -2.53 11.26 -9.78
CA SER A 263 -3.32 11.99 -10.77
C SER A 263 -4.04 11.03 -11.73
N GLN A 264 -3.43 9.90 -12.08
CA GLN A 264 -4.04 8.90 -12.95
C GLN A 264 -5.29 8.28 -12.32
N ALA A 265 -5.21 7.92 -11.03
CA ALA A 265 -6.34 7.44 -10.26
C ALA A 265 -7.46 8.50 -10.25
N TYR A 266 -7.13 9.73 -9.86
CA TYR A 266 -8.08 10.85 -9.81
C TYR A 266 -8.78 11.09 -11.15
N ASP A 267 -8.02 11.15 -12.25
CA ASP A 267 -8.54 11.44 -13.58
C ASP A 267 -9.43 10.30 -14.15
N SER A 268 -9.30 9.09 -13.60
CA SER A 268 -10.15 7.95 -13.96
C SER A 268 -11.51 7.94 -13.23
N LEU A 269 -11.63 8.67 -12.11
CA LEU A 269 -12.83 8.67 -11.30
C LEU A 269 -13.95 9.51 -11.94
N LEU A 270 -15.17 9.02 -11.81
CA LEU A 270 -16.38 9.75 -12.15
C LEU A 270 -16.60 10.90 -11.15
N PRO A 271 -17.26 12.00 -11.55
CA PRO A 271 -17.56 13.11 -10.65
C PRO A 271 -18.24 12.67 -9.34
N ILE A 272 -19.16 11.72 -9.40
CA ILE A 272 -19.82 11.20 -8.20
C ILE A 272 -18.85 10.49 -7.23
N GLN A 273 -17.86 9.75 -7.75
CA GLN A 273 -16.86 9.08 -6.90
C GLN A 273 -15.91 10.11 -6.26
N ILE A 274 -15.55 11.15 -7.01
CA ILE A 274 -14.76 12.29 -6.51
C ILE A 274 -15.54 13.01 -5.40
N ASP A 275 -16.82 13.29 -5.61
CA ASP A 275 -17.68 13.94 -4.63
C ASP A 275 -17.80 13.11 -3.36
N MET A 276 -18.01 11.80 -3.47
CA MET A 276 -18.04 10.87 -2.32
C MET A 276 -16.73 10.91 -1.52
N LEU A 277 -15.57 10.76 -2.19
CA LEU A 277 -14.28 10.78 -1.50
C LEU A 277 -13.97 12.14 -0.87
N SER A 278 -14.39 13.24 -1.50
CA SER A 278 -14.16 14.60 -1.00
C SER A 278 -14.91 14.89 0.32
N GLN A 279 -15.92 14.10 0.67
CA GLN A 279 -16.58 14.20 1.99
C GLN A 279 -15.66 13.77 3.14
N TYR A 280 -14.65 12.94 2.84
CA TYR A 280 -13.77 12.32 3.83
C TYR A 280 -12.37 12.94 3.88
N GLY A 281 -12.14 14.00 3.11
CA GLY A 281 -10.89 14.77 3.15
C GLY A 281 -10.60 15.50 1.84
N THR A 282 -9.65 16.44 1.91
CA THR A 282 -9.14 17.08 0.70
C THR A 282 -8.40 16.06 -0.16
N LEU A 283 -8.73 15.99 -1.45
CA LEU A 283 -8.10 15.04 -2.37
C LEU A 283 -6.71 15.55 -2.79
N LEU A 284 -5.65 14.86 -2.35
CA LEU A 284 -4.28 15.14 -2.76
C LEU A 284 -3.89 14.20 -3.89
N LYS A 285 -3.38 14.78 -4.98
CA LYS A 285 -2.95 14.02 -6.16
C LYS A 285 -1.56 14.43 -6.64
N SER A 286 -0.77 13.45 -7.06
CA SER A 286 0.56 13.66 -7.66
C SER A 286 0.71 12.84 -8.94
N HIS A 287 1.48 13.36 -9.89
CA HIS A 287 1.85 12.62 -11.09
C HIS A 287 2.91 11.57 -10.74
N LEU A 288 2.55 10.29 -10.88
CA LEU A 288 3.39 9.13 -10.54
C LEU A 288 3.54 8.19 -11.74
N ARG A 289 3.55 8.72 -12.96
CA ARG A 289 3.41 7.93 -14.20
C ARG A 289 4.53 6.91 -14.34
N VAL A 290 5.78 7.30 -14.11
CA VAL A 290 6.94 6.40 -14.25
C VAL A 290 6.91 5.34 -13.16
N ILE A 291 6.57 5.74 -11.93
CA ILE A 291 6.45 4.83 -10.78
C ILE A 291 5.35 3.78 -11.03
N GLU A 292 4.17 4.22 -11.47
CA GLU A 292 3.03 3.36 -11.81
C GLU A 292 3.38 2.42 -12.96
N THR A 293 3.96 2.95 -14.03
CA THR A 293 4.27 2.17 -15.23
C THR A 293 5.32 1.11 -14.95
N CYS A 294 6.43 1.45 -14.30
CA CYS A 294 7.55 0.52 -14.13
C CYS A 294 7.46 -0.32 -12.85
N GLY A 295 6.92 0.24 -11.76
CA GLY A 295 6.79 -0.45 -10.47
C GLY A 295 5.50 -1.24 -10.33
N GLY A 296 4.45 -0.89 -11.09
CA GLY A 296 3.13 -1.50 -10.96
C GLY A 296 2.48 -1.25 -9.59
N GLY A 297 2.91 -0.19 -8.91
CA GLY A 297 2.37 0.33 -7.65
C GLY A 297 2.23 1.85 -7.73
N SER A 298 1.40 2.44 -6.86
CA SER A 298 1.06 3.87 -6.92
C SER A 298 1.17 4.52 -5.53
N ALA A 299 0.43 5.61 -5.29
CA ALA A 299 0.52 6.47 -4.13
C ALA A 299 0.51 5.69 -2.80
N ARG A 300 -0.47 4.81 -2.58
CA ARG A 300 -0.57 4.02 -1.34
C ARG A 300 0.66 3.12 -1.13
N CYS A 301 1.18 2.50 -2.19
CA CYS A 301 2.32 1.59 -2.07
C CYS A 301 3.58 2.29 -1.54
N MET A 302 3.77 3.57 -1.87
CA MET A 302 4.92 4.34 -1.41
C MET A 302 4.81 4.82 0.04
N MET A 303 3.64 4.66 0.67
CA MET A 303 3.30 5.24 1.96
C MET A 303 3.14 4.14 3.01
N ALA A 304 4.16 3.92 3.85
CA ALA A 304 4.04 3.07 5.02
C ALA A 304 3.54 3.89 6.22
N GLU A 305 2.33 3.61 6.69
CA GLU A 305 1.69 4.38 7.75
C GLU A 305 2.36 4.11 9.11
N VAL A 306 2.86 5.16 9.77
CA VAL A 306 3.51 5.04 11.08
C VAL A 306 2.48 5.31 12.18
N PHE A 307 2.07 4.25 12.87
CA PHE A 307 1.17 4.31 14.03
C PHE A 307 1.90 4.21 15.37
N LEU A 308 3.22 4.10 15.37
CA LEU A 308 4.02 3.90 16.59
C LEU A 308 3.77 4.99 17.63
N PRO A 309 3.85 4.66 18.93
CA PRO A 309 3.80 5.65 19.99
C PRO A 309 5.03 6.57 19.90
N GLN A 310 4.82 7.84 20.21
CA GLN A 310 5.91 8.79 20.35
C GLN A 310 6.46 8.77 21.77
N GLN A 311 7.77 8.93 21.90
CA GLN A 311 8.40 9.17 23.19
C GLN A 311 7.92 10.52 23.71
N THR A 312 7.25 10.53 24.86
CA THR A 312 7.07 11.76 25.64
C THR A 312 8.46 12.27 25.99
N ARG A 313 8.84 13.43 25.45
CA ARG A 313 10.04 14.15 25.92
C ARG A 313 9.78 14.54 27.38
N SER A 314 10.39 13.80 28.31
CA SER A 314 10.49 14.17 29.73
C SER A 314 11.43 15.35 29.91
#